data_AF-A0A3M7N7H6-F1
#
_entry.id   AF-A0A3M7N7H6-F1
#
_cell.length_a   1.000
_cell.length_b   1.000
_cell.length_c   1.000
_cell.angle_alpha   90.00
_cell.angle_beta   90.00
_cell.angle_gamma   90.00
#
_symmetry.space_group_name_H-M   'P 1'
#
loop_
_entity.id
_entity.type
_entity.pdbx_description
1 polymer ?
#
loop_
_entity_poly.entity_id
_entity_poly.type
_entity_poly.pdbx_seq_one_letter_code
_entity_poly.pdbx_strand_id
1 'polypeptide(L)'
;MKSTFLALATGLLSSIPLGLAAPARTHIQDARASNAGTPSCDLSSVTLPLAPTPLPSPDGLSLSLVAVGHGIQNYTCANSTAQATPAPIGAVARLYNASCLAASYPDLLAMIPNIVLSLPELSASDSSDSATTLGLSRIALSGHHYFSTKTTPVFELDSASDPLSHLGIVVGTKGANSTAPPSAPQGQNGAVPWLYLTATNASETVTTQGVVRVGADSQGNEWKAIYRLLTAGGSAPKTCEGLDDSSTGFSVDYSAVYYFYKGAS
;
A
#
# COMPACT_ATOMS: atom_id res chain seq x y z
N MET A 1 70.11 -6.29 21.26
CA MET A 1 68.92 -5.43 21.37
C MET A 1 68.84 -4.53 20.14
N LYS A 2 67.91 -4.82 19.23
CA LYS A 2 67.35 -3.84 18.27
C LYS A 2 66.10 -4.47 17.66
N SER A 3 64.98 -3.79 17.90
CA SER A 3 63.60 -4.22 17.67
C SER A 3 63.22 -4.12 16.20
N THR A 4 62.54 -5.13 15.66
CA THR A 4 61.96 -5.12 14.32
C THR A 4 60.49 -4.71 14.41
N PHE A 5 60.13 -3.58 13.81
CA PHE A 5 58.76 -3.08 13.76
C PHE A 5 57.97 -3.73 12.61
N LEU A 6 56.78 -4.21 12.95
CA LEU A 6 55.76 -4.76 12.06
C LEU A 6 54.93 -3.61 11.47
N ALA A 7 54.92 -3.43 10.15
CA ALA A 7 54.08 -2.44 9.48
C ALA A 7 52.70 -3.05 9.16
N LEU A 8 51.64 -2.48 9.76
CA LEU A 8 50.25 -2.78 9.50
C LEU A 8 49.83 -2.15 8.16
N ALA A 9 49.35 -2.97 7.22
CA ALA A 9 48.71 -2.50 6.00
C ALA A 9 47.28 -2.05 6.31
N THR A 10 47.00 -0.74 6.20
CA THR A 10 45.64 -0.19 6.25
C THR A 10 45.00 -0.28 4.87
N GLY A 11 44.01 -1.17 4.73
CA GLY A 11 43.15 -1.22 3.55
C GLY A 11 42.22 -0.02 3.49
N LEU A 12 42.25 0.72 2.38
CA LEU A 12 41.27 1.75 2.08
C LEU A 12 39.94 1.09 1.67
N LEU A 13 38.92 1.24 2.51
CA LEU A 13 37.52 1.05 2.10
C LEU A 13 37.10 2.23 1.22
N SER A 14 36.95 1.99 -0.09
CA SER A 14 36.34 2.94 -1.00
C SER A 14 34.86 3.09 -0.65
N SER A 15 34.48 4.23 -0.08
CA SER A 15 33.09 4.62 0.14
C SER A 15 32.49 5.08 -1.19
N ILE A 16 31.63 4.25 -1.78
CA ILE A 16 30.80 4.65 -2.91
C ILE A 16 29.63 5.46 -2.34
N PRO A 17 29.42 6.74 -2.74
CA PRO A 17 28.28 7.49 -2.26
C PRO A 17 27.02 6.98 -2.97
N LEU A 18 26.13 6.29 -2.24
CA LEU A 18 24.76 6.07 -2.70
C LEU A 18 24.09 7.44 -2.83
N GLY A 19 23.87 7.88 -4.07
CA GLY A 19 23.16 9.12 -4.35
C GLY A 19 21.69 8.97 -3.98
N LEU A 20 21.29 9.40 -2.77
CA LEU A 20 19.87 9.56 -2.42
C LEU A 20 19.18 10.53 -3.39
N ALA A 21 17.93 10.24 -3.76
CA ALA A 21 17.09 11.12 -4.54
C ALA A 21 16.92 12.50 -3.86
N ALA A 22 16.85 13.58 -4.65
CA ALA A 22 16.72 14.96 -4.18
C ALA A 22 15.69 15.16 -3.04
N PRO A 23 14.43 14.68 -3.14
CA PRO A 23 13.45 14.86 -2.06
C PRO A 23 13.84 14.16 -0.76
N ALA A 24 14.43 12.95 -0.84
CA ALA A 24 14.90 12.22 0.33
C ALA A 24 16.07 12.94 1.05
N ARG A 25 16.92 13.65 0.30
CA ARG A 25 18.01 14.46 0.88
C ARG A 25 17.47 15.65 1.65
N THR A 26 16.46 16.35 1.13
CA THR A 26 15.85 17.50 1.79
C THR A 26 15.21 17.10 3.11
N HIS A 27 14.42 16.02 3.13
CA HIS A 27 13.79 15.55 4.37
C HIS A 27 14.80 15.14 5.45
N ILE A 28 15.93 14.51 5.08
CA ILE A 28 17.01 14.19 6.03
C ILE A 28 17.67 15.46 6.58
N GLN A 29 17.84 16.49 5.75
CA GLN A 29 18.40 17.78 6.16
C GLN A 29 17.44 18.53 7.09
N ASP A 30 16.15 18.55 6.79
CA ASP A 30 15.12 19.18 7.62
C ASP A 30 14.98 18.49 8.98
N ALA A 31 14.99 17.15 9.00
CA ALA A 31 14.98 16.37 10.24
C ALA A 31 16.22 16.63 11.11
N ARG A 32 17.39 16.84 10.49
CA ARG A 32 18.63 17.20 11.21
C ARG A 32 18.67 18.65 11.67
N ALA A 33 18.05 19.56 10.92
CA ALA A 33 18.04 20.99 11.22
C ALA A 33 17.01 21.36 12.29
N SER A 34 15.92 20.62 12.41
CA SER A 34 14.77 21.01 13.23
C SER A 34 14.86 20.62 14.70
N ASN A 35 15.82 19.80 15.13
CA ASN A 35 15.83 19.19 16.48
C ASN A 35 14.43 18.66 16.87
N ALA A 36 13.64 18.29 15.86
CA ALA A 36 12.22 18.05 16.00
C ALA A 36 12.06 16.73 16.72
N GLY A 37 11.27 16.73 17.80
CA GLY A 37 10.71 15.50 18.32
C GLY A 37 10.03 14.72 17.21
N THR A 38 9.84 13.42 17.42
CA THR A 38 9.17 12.51 16.48
C THR A 38 7.98 13.22 15.82
N PRO A 39 7.94 13.36 14.48
CA PRO A 39 6.92 14.17 13.82
C PRO A 39 5.53 13.69 14.25
N SER A 40 4.67 14.63 14.64
CA SER A 40 3.31 14.30 15.06
C SER A 40 2.56 13.68 13.88
N CYS A 41 2.10 12.46 14.07
CA CYS A 41 1.31 11.71 13.10
C CYS A 41 -0.13 12.24 13.04
N ASP A 42 -0.30 13.48 12.57
CA ASP A 42 -1.61 14.12 12.45
C ASP A 42 -2.26 13.78 11.10
N LEU A 43 -3.27 12.93 11.13
CA LEU A 43 -3.99 12.51 9.91
C LEU A 43 -4.97 13.57 9.41
N SER A 44 -5.29 14.59 10.20
CA SER A 44 -6.20 15.66 9.77
C SER A 44 -5.58 16.57 8.71
N SER A 45 -4.25 16.60 8.58
CA SER A 45 -3.55 17.37 7.55
C SER A 45 -3.34 16.60 6.24
N VAL A 46 -3.68 15.32 6.19
CA VAL A 46 -3.48 14.48 5.01
C VAL A 46 -4.54 14.81 3.96
N THR A 47 -4.08 15.09 2.74
CA THR A 47 -4.94 15.36 1.58
C THR A 47 -4.82 14.24 0.56
N LEU A 48 -5.91 13.97 -0.17
CA LEU A 48 -5.87 13.01 -1.27
C LEU A 48 -5.11 13.61 -2.46
N PRO A 49 -4.24 12.83 -3.14
CA PRO A 49 -3.61 13.27 -4.39
C PRO A 49 -4.67 13.53 -5.46
N LEU A 50 -4.40 14.51 -6.34
CA LEU A 50 -5.31 14.89 -7.41
C LEU A 50 -5.46 13.76 -8.44
N ALA A 51 -6.68 13.30 -8.65
CA ALA A 51 -7.01 12.28 -9.62
C ALA A 51 -7.19 12.89 -11.04
N PRO A 52 -6.75 12.20 -12.12
CA PRO A 52 -7.01 12.64 -13.49
C PRO A 52 -8.50 12.90 -13.79
N THR A 53 -9.36 11.97 -13.34
CA THR A 53 -10.80 12.16 -13.24
C THR A 53 -11.14 12.32 -11.76
N PRO A 54 -11.81 13.42 -11.35
CA PRO A 54 -12.15 13.62 -9.94
C PRO A 54 -12.90 12.43 -9.34
N LEU A 55 -12.44 11.96 -8.17
CA LEU A 55 -13.15 10.99 -7.34
C LEU A 55 -14.02 11.75 -6.32
N PRO A 56 -15.05 11.10 -5.74
CA PRO A 56 -15.84 11.70 -4.67
C PRO A 56 -14.96 12.26 -3.54
N SER A 57 -15.35 13.40 -2.96
CA SER A 57 -14.61 14.01 -1.84
C SER A 57 -14.91 13.28 -0.53
N PRO A 58 -13.94 13.13 0.40
CA PRO A 58 -14.17 12.58 1.73
C PRO A 58 -14.78 13.59 2.72
N ASP A 59 -15.55 14.57 2.24
CA ASP A 59 -16.09 15.65 3.07
C ASP A 59 -16.95 15.11 4.22
N GLY A 60 -16.72 15.64 5.43
CA GLY A 60 -17.42 15.18 6.65
C GLY A 60 -16.93 13.83 7.19
N LEU A 61 -15.90 13.23 6.60
CA LEU A 61 -15.27 11.99 7.07
C LEU A 61 -13.90 12.26 7.71
N SER A 62 -13.49 11.37 8.60
CA SER A 62 -12.19 11.39 9.28
C SER A 62 -11.29 10.28 8.75
N LEU A 63 -10.07 10.65 8.32
CA LEU A 63 -9.06 9.68 7.90
C LEU A 63 -8.60 8.87 9.11
N SER A 64 -8.70 7.55 9.01
CA SER A 64 -8.37 6.62 10.09
C SER A 64 -7.12 5.78 9.82
N LEU A 65 -6.81 5.51 8.55
CA LEU A 65 -5.62 4.74 8.16
C LEU A 65 -5.17 5.14 6.76
N VAL A 66 -3.87 5.29 6.57
CA VAL A 66 -3.23 5.20 5.25
C VAL A 66 -2.35 3.96 5.22
N ALA A 67 -2.51 3.10 4.22
CA ALA A 67 -1.74 1.88 4.09
C ALA A 67 -1.15 1.72 2.69
N VAL A 68 0.10 1.26 2.60
CA VAL A 68 0.71 0.85 1.35
C VAL A 68 0.39 -0.63 1.13
N GLY A 69 -0.21 -0.95 -0.01
CA GLY A 69 -0.46 -2.30 -0.45
C GLY A 69 0.71 -2.87 -1.26
N HIS A 70 1.09 -4.11 -0.98
CA HIS A 70 1.97 -4.92 -1.82
C HIS A 70 1.26 -6.23 -2.15
N GLY A 71 1.04 -6.52 -3.42
CA GLY A 71 0.45 -7.79 -3.81
C GLY A 71 0.22 -7.92 -5.30
N ILE A 72 -0.84 -8.63 -5.66
CA ILE A 72 -1.13 -9.03 -7.04
C ILE A 72 -2.56 -8.73 -7.44
N GLN A 73 -2.74 -8.47 -8.73
CA GLN A 73 -4.02 -8.45 -9.41
C GLN A 73 -4.20 -9.77 -10.17
N ASN A 74 -5.34 -10.43 -9.99
CA ASN A 74 -5.63 -11.73 -10.59
C ASN A 74 -6.58 -11.57 -11.78
N TYR A 75 -6.26 -12.25 -12.89
CA TYR A 75 -7.00 -12.21 -14.14
C TYR A 75 -7.24 -13.60 -14.70
N THR A 76 -8.25 -13.73 -15.56
CA THR A 76 -8.51 -14.93 -16.36
C THR A 76 -8.68 -14.57 -17.81
N CYS A 77 -8.34 -15.51 -18.69
CA CYS A 77 -8.61 -15.43 -20.12
C CYS A 77 -9.64 -16.49 -20.50
N ALA A 78 -10.55 -16.14 -21.41
CA ALA A 78 -11.51 -17.10 -21.94
C ALA A 78 -10.87 -18.07 -22.95
N ASN A 79 -9.81 -17.61 -23.63
CA ASN A 79 -8.97 -18.36 -24.55
C ASN A 79 -7.68 -17.56 -24.83
N SER A 80 -6.70 -18.19 -25.46
CA SER A 80 -5.35 -17.66 -25.69
C SER A 80 -5.19 -16.82 -26.97
N THR A 81 -6.24 -16.10 -27.40
CA THR A 81 -6.27 -15.37 -28.68
C THR A 81 -6.00 -13.87 -28.53
N ALA A 82 -5.57 -13.23 -29.62
CA ALA A 82 -5.38 -11.78 -29.71
C ALA A 82 -6.69 -10.97 -29.58
N GLN A 83 -7.85 -11.61 -29.75
CA GLN A 83 -9.17 -10.98 -29.62
C GLN A 83 -9.74 -11.08 -28.20
N ALA A 84 -9.29 -12.06 -27.41
CA ALA A 84 -9.69 -12.18 -26.02
C ALA A 84 -8.98 -11.13 -25.15
N THR A 85 -9.72 -10.55 -24.22
CA THR A 85 -9.20 -9.58 -23.25
C THR A 85 -9.21 -10.19 -21.86
N PRO A 86 -8.16 -9.99 -21.04
CA PRO A 86 -8.15 -10.50 -19.68
C PRO A 86 -9.27 -9.90 -18.82
N ALA A 87 -9.99 -10.76 -18.09
CA ALA A 87 -11.04 -10.36 -17.15
C ALA A 87 -10.49 -10.38 -15.72
N PRO A 88 -10.66 -9.31 -14.92
CA PRO A 88 -10.24 -9.30 -13.52
C PRO A 88 -11.11 -10.27 -12.70
N ILE A 89 -10.46 -11.06 -11.85
CA ILE A 89 -11.14 -12.02 -10.95
C ILE A 89 -10.85 -11.76 -9.47
N GLY A 90 -10.03 -10.77 -9.15
CA GLY A 90 -9.77 -10.33 -7.78
C GLY A 90 -8.38 -9.73 -7.62
N ALA A 91 -8.00 -9.51 -6.38
CA ALA A 91 -6.67 -9.10 -5.97
C ALA A 91 -6.39 -9.62 -4.57
N VAL A 92 -5.11 -9.72 -4.21
CA VAL A 92 -4.65 -9.97 -2.84
C VAL A 92 -3.49 -9.04 -2.56
N ALA A 93 -3.41 -8.46 -1.37
CA ALA A 93 -2.24 -7.68 -0.93
C ALA A 93 -2.07 -7.69 0.59
N ARG A 94 -0.83 -7.52 1.03
CA ARG A 94 -0.51 -7.10 2.40
C ARG A 94 -0.59 -5.58 2.48
N LEU A 95 -1.12 -5.06 3.57
CA LEU A 95 -1.32 -3.63 3.83
C LEU A 95 -0.42 -3.20 4.98
N TYR A 96 0.50 -2.27 4.71
CA TYR A 96 1.45 -1.76 5.68
C TYR A 96 1.10 -0.33 6.09
N ASN A 97 1.05 -0.05 7.40
CA ASN A 97 0.58 1.22 7.93
C ASN A 97 1.54 2.37 7.59
N ALA A 98 1.15 3.21 6.64
CA ALA A 98 1.89 4.37 6.18
C ALA A 98 1.28 5.69 6.65
N SER A 99 0.42 5.67 7.68
CA SER A 99 -0.31 6.85 8.18
C SER A 99 0.61 8.01 8.53
N CYS A 100 1.69 7.75 9.28
CA CYS A 100 2.61 8.82 9.67
C CYS A 100 3.49 9.31 8.51
N LEU A 101 3.75 8.43 7.54
CA LEU A 101 4.43 8.84 6.31
C LEU A 101 3.53 9.74 5.48
N ALA A 102 2.23 9.44 5.39
CA ALA A 102 1.26 10.28 4.70
C ALA A 102 1.17 11.68 5.33
N ALA A 103 1.15 11.74 6.66
CA ALA A 103 1.09 13.00 7.41
C ALA A 103 2.38 13.82 7.27
N SER A 104 3.54 13.18 7.39
CA SER A 104 4.81 13.89 7.56
C SER A 104 5.60 14.07 6.26
N TYR A 105 5.44 13.13 5.30
CA TYR A 105 6.27 13.04 4.09
C TYR A 105 5.42 12.56 2.88
N PRO A 106 4.40 13.31 2.46
CA PRO A 106 3.51 12.90 1.36
C PRO A 106 4.25 12.67 0.04
N ASP A 107 5.31 13.44 -0.24
CA ASP A 107 6.16 13.24 -1.43
C ASP A 107 6.87 11.89 -1.40
N LEU A 108 7.33 11.45 -0.21
CA LEU A 108 7.95 10.15 -0.04
C LEU A 108 6.92 9.02 -0.17
N LEU A 109 5.72 9.19 0.41
CA LEU A 109 4.61 8.25 0.24
C LEU A 109 4.29 8.00 -1.23
N ALA A 110 4.29 9.05 -2.07
CA ALA A 110 4.02 8.95 -3.50
C ALA A 110 5.05 8.11 -4.27
N MET A 111 6.28 7.98 -3.76
CA MET A 111 7.33 7.16 -4.38
C MET A 111 7.29 5.69 -3.94
N ILE A 112 6.70 5.38 -2.78
CA ILE A 112 6.74 4.03 -2.19
C ILE A 112 6.17 2.96 -3.14
N PRO A 113 5.01 3.14 -3.78
CA PRO A 113 4.45 2.08 -4.62
C PRO A 113 5.39 1.59 -5.73
N ASN A 114 6.22 2.48 -6.29
CA ASN A 114 7.25 2.09 -7.25
C ASN A 114 8.35 1.22 -6.62
N ILE A 115 8.80 1.58 -5.42
CA ILE A 115 9.82 0.83 -4.68
C ILE A 115 9.27 -0.54 -4.33
N VAL A 116 8.04 -0.60 -3.81
CA VAL A 116 7.37 -1.83 -3.39
C VAL A 116 7.19 -2.78 -4.56
N LEU A 117 6.80 -2.27 -5.73
CA LEU A 117 6.66 -3.08 -6.95
C LEU A 117 7.97 -3.77 -7.37
N SER A 118 9.13 -3.26 -6.96
CA SER A 118 10.44 -3.86 -7.24
C SER A 118 10.94 -4.84 -6.18
N LEU A 119 10.22 -4.97 -5.07
CA LEU A 119 10.55 -5.94 -4.03
C LEU A 119 10.13 -7.35 -4.49
N PRO A 120 10.82 -8.40 -4.02
CA PRO A 120 10.39 -9.77 -4.29
C PRO A 120 8.93 -9.99 -3.87
N GLU A 121 8.20 -10.77 -4.66
CA GLU A 121 6.84 -11.18 -4.35
C GLU A 121 6.77 -11.73 -2.92
N LEU A 122 5.77 -11.26 -2.17
CA LEU A 122 5.47 -11.78 -0.85
C LEU A 122 4.79 -13.14 -1.02
N SER A 123 5.52 -14.23 -0.80
CA SER A 123 4.89 -15.55 -0.78
C SER A 123 3.96 -15.65 0.44
N ALA A 124 2.79 -16.30 0.29
CA ALA A 124 1.90 -16.55 1.42
C ALA A 124 2.56 -17.42 2.52
N SER A 125 3.62 -18.13 2.16
CA SER A 125 4.47 -18.95 3.04
C SER A 125 5.67 -18.21 3.64
N ASP A 126 5.90 -16.95 3.27
CA ASP A 126 6.99 -16.17 3.86
C ASP A 126 6.68 -15.89 5.33
N SER A 127 7.38 -16.58 6.21
CA SER A 127 7.45 -16.32 7.66
C SER A 127 8.57 -15.34 8.01
N SER A 128 9.11 -14.63 7.01
CA SER A 128 10.22 -13.70 7.14
C SER A 128 9.77 -12.32 7.68
N ASP A 129 10.73 -11.50 8.13
CA ASP A 129 10.49 -10.10 8.56
C ASP A 129 9.73 -9.25 7.51
N SER A 130 9.80 -9.63 6.23
CA SER A 130 9.06 -9.01 5.13
C SER A 130 7.55 -9.25 5.21
N ALA A 131 7.12 -10.27 5.95
CA ALA A 131 5.70 -10.56 6.17
C ALA A 131 5.07 -9.63 7.20
N THR A 132 5.84 -9.18 8.17
CA THR A 132 5.37 -8.31 9.26
C THR A 132 5.79 -6.85 9.06
N THR A 133 6.79 -6.59 8.22
CA THR A 133 7.28 -5.24 7.95
C THR A 133 7.67 -5.04 6.48
N LEU A 134 7.52 -3.82 5.96
CA LEU A 134 7.87 -3.47 4.59
C LEU A 134 9.18 -2.68 4.54
N GLY A 135 10.14 -3.24 3.78
CA GLY A 135 11.40 -2.61 3.45
C GLY A 135 12.30 -2.30 4.66
N LEU A 136 13.37 -1.53 4.42
CA LEU A 136 14.36 -1.16 5.44
C LEU A 136 13.78 -0.24 6.53
N SER A 137 12.71 0.48 6.22
CA SER A 137 12.02 1.38 7.16
C SER A 137 11.08 0.64 8.11
N ARG A 138 10.97 -0.69 8.01
CA ARG A 138 10.16 -1.56 8.87
C ARG A 138 8.72 -1.06 9.05
N ILE A 139 8.07 -0.62 7.97
CA ILE A 139 6.68 -0.17 8.03
C ILE A 139 5.81 -1.36 8.43
N ALA A 140 5.13 -1.29 9.56
CA ALA A 140 4.44 -2.43 10.16
C ALA A 140 3.23 -2.88 9.33
N LEU A 141 3.01 -4.20 9.26
CA LEU A 141 1.79 -4.79 8.72
C LEU A 141 0.60 -4.31 9.56
N SER A 142 -0.41 -3.76 8.89
CA SER A 142 -1.71 -3.42 9.47
C SER A 142 -2.80 -4.43 9.10
N GLY A 143 -2.66 -5.12 7.96
CA GLY A 143 -3.79 -5.89 7.45
C GLY A 143 -3.54 -6.60 6.13
N HIS A 144 -4.60 -7.22 5.63
CA HIS A 144 -4.66 -7.89 4.34
C HIS A 144 -5.86 -7.40 3.52
N HIS A 145 -5.61 -7.20 2.23
CA HIS A 145 -6.65 -6.99 1.23
C HIS A 145 -6.85 -8.26 0.42
N TYR A 146 -8.10 -8.66 0.20
CA TYR A 146 -8.47 -9.74 -0.71
C TYR A 146 -9.86 -9.53 -1.29
N PHE A 147 -10.25 -10.36 -2.26
CA PHE A 147 -11.60 -10.38 -2.82
C PHE A 147 -12.34 -11.63 -2.33
N SER A 148 -13.43 -11.46 -1.58
CA SER A 148 -14.27 -12.58 -1.09
C SER A 148 -15.19 -13.15 -2.18
N THR A 149 -15.50 -12.31 -3.16
CA THR A 149 -16.10 -12.69 -4.45
C THR A 149 -15.35 -11.94 -5.56
N LYS A 150 -15.63 -12.22 -6.84
CA LYS A 150 -15.02 -11.48 -7.96
C LYS A 150 -15.20 -9.95 -7.90
N THR A 151 -16.13 -9.44 -7.09
CA THR A 151 -16.49 -8.01 -7.06
C THR A 151 -16.46 -7.40 -5.65
N THR A 152 -16.23 -8.20 -4.61
CA THR A 152 -16.33 -7.76 -3.21
C THR A 152 -14.93 -7.65 -2.60
N PRO A 153 -14.31 -6.46 -2.61
CA PRO A 153 -13.06 -6.23 -1.90
C PRO A 153 -13.29 -6.24 -0.39
N VAL A 154 -12.41 -6.94 0.33
CA VAL A 154 -12.34 -6.99 1.78
C VAL A 154 -10.97 -6.49 2.22
N PHE A 155 -10.94 -5.69 3.27
CA PHE A 155 -9.75 -5.21 3.93
C PHE A 155 -9.84 -5.62 5.40
N GLU A 156 -9.09 -6.64 5.78
CA GLU A 156 -8.90 -7.01 7.16
C GLU A 156 -7.76 -6.15 7.72
N LEU A 157 -8.00 -5.42 8.81
CA LEU A 157 -7.09 -4.42 9.37
C LEU A 157 -6.71 -4.76 10.82
N ASP A 158 -6.61 -6.04 11.13
CA ASP A 158 -6.34 -6.62 12.46
C ASP A 158 -5.06 -7.49 12.45
N SER A 159 -4.11 -7.21 11.55
CA SER A 159 -2.87 -8.00 11.41
C SER A 159 -1.66 -7.34 12.06
N ALA A 160 -1.87 -6.24 12.78
CA ALA A 160 -0.82 -5.63 13.58
C ALA A 160 -0.44 -6.54 14.75
N SER A 161 0.83 -6.54 15.16
CA SER A 161 1.28 -7.35 16.30
C SER A 161 0.70 -6.88 17.63
N ASP A 162 0.38 -5.59 17.74
CA ASP A 162 -0.31 -5.01 18.89
C ASP A 162 -1.82 -4.97 18.61
N PRO A 163 -2.63 -5.71 19.38
CA PRO A 163 -4.09 -5.69 19.23
C PRO A 163 -4.71 -4.30 19.35
N LEU A 164 -4.09 -3.36 20.06
CA LEU A 164 -4.59 -1.99 20.17
C LEU A 164 -4.49 -1.21 18.85
N SER A 165 -3.70 -1.72 17.89
CA SER A 165 -3.57 -1.16 16.54
C SER A 165 -4.54 -1.79 15.53
N HIS A 166 -5.37 -2.75 15.95
CA HIS A 166 -6.43 -3.33 15.12
C HIS A 166 -7.50 -2.28 14.81
N LEU A 167 -8.10 -2.37 13.62
CA LEU A 167 -9.08 -1.39 13.14
C LEU A 167 -10.38 -2.04 12.61
N GLY A 168 -10.41 -3.36 12.47
CA GLY A 168 -11.56 -4.17 12.10
C GLY A 168 -11.52 -4.67 10.65
N ILE A 169 -12.68 -4.80 10.04
CA ILE A 169 -12.83 -5.20 8.64
C ILE A 169 -13.58 -4.13 7.86
N VAL A 170 -13.09 -3.81 6.68
CA VAL A 170 -13.81 -2.99 5.71
C VAL A 170 -14.23 -3.84 4.54
N VAL A 171 -15.53 -3.92 4.28
CA VAL A 171 -16.06 -4.55 3.06
C VAL A 171 -16.47 -3.44 2.11
N GLY A 172 -15.82 -3.35 0.96
CA GLY A 172 -16.03 -2.29 0.00
C GLY A 172 -16.98 -2.68 -1.13
N THR A 173 -17.56 -1.69 -1.79
CA THR A 173 -18.20 -1.80 -3.11
C THR A 173 -17.68 -0.67 -4.00
N LYS A 174 -17.38 -0.98 -5.27
CA LYS A 174 -16.87 0.03 -6.21
C LYS A 174 -17.91 1.13 -6.41
N GLY A 175 -17.55 2.37 -6.05
CA GLY A 175 -18.37 3.56 -6.29
C GLY A 175 -17.93 4.30 -7.55
N ALA A 176 -16.64 4.62 -7.67
CA ALA A 176 -16.11 5.37 -8.80
C ALA A 176 -14.66 4.95 -9.14
N ASN A 177 -14.17 5.40 -10.28
CA ASN A 177 -12.78 5.20 -10.67
C ASN A 177 -12.24 6.41 -11.44
N SER A 178 -10.91 6.50 -11.46
CA SER A 178 -10.14 7.38 -12.34
C SER A 178 -9.06 6.55 -13.01
N THR A 179 -8.69 6.90 -14.24
CA THR A 179 -7.46 6.35 -14.83
C THR A 179 -6.27 6.66 -13.91
N ALA A 180 -5.28 5.77 -13.89
CA ALA A 180 -4.01 6.08 -13.25
C ALA A 180 -3.35 7.25 -14.01
N PRO A 181 -2.69 8.20 -13.32
CA PRO A 181 -1.91 9.23 -13.99
C PRO A 181 -0.90 8.63 -14.96
N PRO A 182 -0.60 9.28 -16.10
CA PRO A 182 0.41 8.80 -17.04
C PRO A 182 1.81 8.62 -16.42
N SER A 183 2.11 9.36 -15.34
CA SER A 183 3.36 9.27 -14.58
C SER A 183 3.39 8.12 -13.57
N ALA A 184 2.29 7.38 -13.40
CA ALA A 184 2.24 6.23 -12.49
C ALA A 184 3.28 5.18 -12.93
N PRO A 185 3.93 4.47 -11.99
CA PRO A 185 4.83 3.38 -12.34
C PRO A 185 4.09 2.28 -13.10
N GLN A 186 4.51 2.01 -14.33
CA GLN A 186 3.74 1.17 -15.24
C GLN A 186 3.83 -0.32 -14.88
N GLY A 187 4.88 -0.78 -14.19
CA GLY A 187 5.13 -2.22 -14.03
C GLY A 187 5.23 -2.91 -15.40
N GLN A 188 4.69 -4.12 -15.51
CA GLN A 188 4.77 -4.91 -16.75
C GLN A 188 3.85 -4.41 -17.87
N ASN A 189 2.57 -4.11 -17.56
CA ASN A 189 1.56 -3.78 -18.58
C ASN A 189 0.79 -2.48 -18.31
N GLY A 190 1.14 -1.73 -17.27
CA GLY A 190 0.51 -0.47 -16.87
C GLY A 190 0.01 -0.47 -15.43
N ALA A 191 -0.25 0.73 -14.89
CA ALA A 191 -0.82 0.91 -13.56
C ALA A 191 -2.35 0.75 -13.58
N VAL A 192 -2.91 -0.04 -12.66
CA VAL A 192 -4.37 -0.18 -12.53
C VAL A 192 -5.03 1.17 -12.19
N PRO A 193 -6.30 1.39 -12.60
CA PRO A 193 -7.04 2.60 -12.27
C PRO A 193 -7.11 2.88 -10.77
N TRP A 194 -7.20 4.15 -10.42
CA TRP A 194 -7.53 4.57 -9.06
C TRP A 194 -9.00 4.29 -8.79
N LEU A 195 -9.33 3.94 -7.54
CA LEU A 195 -10.68 3.55 -7.14
C LEU A 195 -11.16 4.36 -5.95
N TYR A 196 -12.44 4.68 -5.96
CA TYR A 196 -13.23 5.02 -4.78
C TYR A 196 -14.19 3.87 -4.50
N LEU A 197 -14.18 3.41 -3.25
CA LEU A 197 -15.07 2.37 -2.74
C LEU A 197 -15.90 2.96 -1.60
N THR A 198 -17.18 2.60 -1.57
CA THR A 198 -18.05 2.83 -0.40
C THR A 198 -17.99 1.60 0.49
N ALA A 199 -17.85 1.81 1.80
CA ALA A 199 -17.94 0.73 2.77
C ALA A 199 -19.39 0.24 2.89
N THR A 200 -19.59 -1.06 3.02
CA THR A 200 -20.91 -1.67 3.19
C THR A 200 -21.23 -1.87 4.67
N ASN A 201 -22.49 -2.21 4.96
CA ASN A 201 -22.95 -2.59 6.30
C ASN A 201 -22.35 -3.91 6.85
N ALA A 202 -21.59 -4.64 6.03
CA ALA A 202 -20.79 -5.78 6.48
C ALA A 202 -19.42 -5.36 7.03
N SER A 203 -19.11 -4.07 7.02
CA SER A 203 -17.89 -3.54 7.63
C SER A 203 -18.02 -3.50 9.15
N GLU A 204 -16.92 -3.78 9.82
CA GLU A 204 -16.82 -3.83 11.27
C GLU A 204 -15.62 -2.97 11.71
N THR A 205 -15.80 -2.22 12.78
CA THR A 205 -14.74 -1.57 13.55
C THR A 205 -14.36 -2.43 14.74
N VAL A 206 -13.41 -2.00 15.57
CA VAL A 206 -13.07 -2.66 16.84
C VAL A 206 -13.42 -1.79 18.04
N THR A 207 -13.64 -2.40 19.19
CA THR A 207 -13.77 -1.68 20.47
C THR A 207 -12.45 -1.01 20.88
N THR A 208 -12.48 -0.19 21.92
CA THR A 208 -11.30 0.47 22.51
C THR A 208 -10.19 -0.48 22.97
N GLN A 209 -10.48 -1.77 23.09
CA GLN A 209 -9.51 -2.81 23.45
C GLN A 209 -8.91 -3.50 22.21
N GLY A 210 -9.39 -3.23 21.00
CA GLY A 210 -8.84 -3.77 19.75
C GLY A 210 -9.08 -5.27 19.50
N VAL A 211 -9.89 -5.93 20.35
CA VAL A 211 -10.09 -7.39 20.33
C VAL A 211 -11.47 -7.81 19.82
N VAL A 212 -12.49 -6.95 19.98
CA VAL A 212 -13.88 -7.29 19.63
C VAL A 212 -14.35 -6.42 18.47
N ARG A 213 -14.89 -7.07 17.44
CA ARG A 213 -15.47 -6.38 16.28
C ARG A 213 -16.90 -5.94 16.54
N VAL A 214 -17.22 -4.73 16.07
CA VAL A 214 -18.51 -4.03 16.28
C VAL A 214 -18.86 -3.24 15.02
N GLY A 215 -20.11 -2.81 14.83
CA GLY A 215 -20.48 -1.98 13.67
C GLY A 215 -19.83 -0.58 13.72
N ALA A 216 -20.20 0.20 14.73
CA ALA A 216 -19.64 1.52 15.01
C ALA A 216 -18.64 1.46 16.18
N ASP A 217 -17.62 2.32 16.13
CA ASP A 217 -16.64 2.45 17.21
C ASP A 217 -17.21 3.17 18.43
N SER A 218 -16.40 3.33 19.48
CA SER A 218 -16.83 3.97 20.74
C SER A 218 -17.33 5.41 20.60
N GLN A 219 -17.04 6.05 19.47
CA GLN A 219 -17.45 7.41 19.13
C GLN A 219 -18.67 7.42 18.19
N GLY A 220 -19.22 6.25 17.85
CA GLY A 220 -20.34 6.11 16.93
C GLY A 220 -19.95 6.22 15.46
N ASN A 221 -18.66 6.10 15.12
CA ASN A 221 -18.21 6.17 13.73
C ASN A 221 -18.09 4.78 13.10
N GLU A 222 -18.46 4.69 11.83
CA GLU A 222 -18.37 3.49 11.00
C GLU A 222 -17.45 3.75 9.81
N TRP A 223 -16.95 2.67 9.19
CA TRP A 223 -16.29 2.79 7.89
C TRP A 223 -17.25 3.32 6.85
N LYS A 224 -16.83 4.34 6.07
CA LYS A 224 -17.67 4.94 5.02
C LYS A 224 -17.01 4.93 3.64
N ALA A 225 -15.70 5.16 3.55
CA ALA A 225 -15.01 5.28 2.27
C ALA A 225 -13.59 4.69 2.27
N ILE A 226 -13.21 4.15 1.12
CA ILE A 226 -11.85 3.65 0.84
C ILE A 226 -11.41 4.21 -0.50
N TYR A 227 -10.20 4.74 -0.56
CA TYR A 227 -9.58 5.18 -1.80
C TYR A 227 -8.36 4.31 -2.09
N ARG A 228 -8.27 3.75 -3.29
CA ARG A 228 -7.04 3.16 -3.82
C ARG A 228 -6.41 4.14 -4.80
N LEU A 229 -5.32 4.77 -4.39
CA LEU A 229 -4.61 5.82 -5.12
C LEU A 229 -3.14 5.45 -5.30
N LEU A 230 -2.39 6.27 -6.03
CA LEU A 230 -0.94 6.10 -6.21
C LEU A 230 -0.57 4.68 -6.68
N THR A 231 -1.35 4.13 -7.61
CA THR A 231 -1.17 2.77 -8.12
C THR A 231 0.12 2.64 -8.93
N ALA A 232 0.74 1.47 -8.82
CA ALA A 232 1.93 1.05 -9.56
C ALA A 232 1.69 -0.37 -10.07
N GLY A 233 1.82 -0.59 -11.37
CA GLY A 233 1.60 -1.91 -11.99
C GLY A 233 0.17 -2.47 -11.84
N GLY A 234 0.06 -3.79 -11.96
CA GLY A 234 -1.17 -4.55 -11.78
C GLY A 234 -2.09 -4.64 -13.00
N SER A 235 -1.86 -3.88 -14.07
CA SER A 235 -2.69 -4.02 -15.28
C SER A 235 -2.35 -5.32 -16.00
N ALA A 236 -3.36 -5.97 -16.55
CA ALA A 236 -3.18 -7.09 -17.46
C ALA A 236 -2.62 -6.62 -18.82
N PRO A 237 -2.01 -7.52 -19.61
CA PRO A 237 -1.76 -7.23 -21.02
C PRO A 237 -3.08 -6.93 -21.75
N LYS A 238 -2.97 -6.28 -22.91
CA LYS A 238 -4.15 -5.88 -23.71
C LYS A 238 -4.95 -7.07 -24.24
N THR A 239 -4.29 -8.19 -24.47
CA THR A 239 -4.87 -9.40 -25.06
C THR A 239 -4.46 -10.63 -24.26
N CYS A 240 -5.16 -11.73 -24.49
CA CYS A 240 -4.84 -13.05 -23.95
C CYS A 240 -3.88 -13.85 -24.84
N GLU A 241 -3.30 -13.23 -25.88
CA GLU A 241 -2.42 -13.91 -26.80
C GLU A 241 -1.17 -14.43 -26.07
N GLY A 242 -0.89 -15.73 -26.23
CA GLY A 242 0.26 -16.37 -25.59
C GLY A 242 0.11 -16.58 -24.08
N LEU A 243 -1.05 -16.29 -23.50
CA LEU A 243 -1.39 -16.69 -22.13
C LEU A 243 -2.12 -18.02 -22.18
N ASP A 244 -1.71 -18.97 -21.34
CA ASP A 244 -2.38 -20.26 -21.23
C ASP A 244 -3.86 -20.05 -20.87
N ASP A 245 -4.76 -20.77 -21.56
CA ASP A 245 -6.22 -20.70 -21.40
C ASP A 245 -6.72 -21.35 -20.10
N SER A 246 -5.85 -21.41 -19.08
CA SER A 246 -6.12 -22.11 -17.84
C SER A 246 -7.24 -21.43 -17.05
N SER A 247 -8.15 -22.25 -16.52
CA SER A 247 -9.19 -21.81 -15.59
C SER A 247 -8.63 -21.25 -14.27
N THR A 248 -7.34 -21.47 -14.00
CA THR A 248 -6.60 -20.98 -12.84
C THR A 248 -6.24 -19.50 -12.94
N GLY A 249 -6.19 -18.93 -14.14
CA GLY A 249 -5.85 -17.52 -14.34
C GLY A 249 -4.36 -17.21 -14.19
N PHE A 250 -4.02 -15.92 -14.18
CA PHE A 250 -2.66 -15.40 -14.01
C PHE A 250 -2.66 -14.15 -13.12
N SER A 251 -1.49 -13.80 -12.63
CA SER A 251 -1.28 -12.72 -11.66
C SER A 251 -0.35 -11.65 -12.21
N VAL A 252 -0.58 -10.40 -11.82
CA VAL A 252 0.29 -9.27 -12.13
C VAL A 252 0.59 -8.50 -10.85
N ASP A 253 1.86 -8.31 -10.54
CA ASP A 253 2.30 -7.51 -9.40
C ASP A 253 1.74 -6.09 -9.42
N TYR A 254 1.32 -5.64 -8.25
CA TYR A 254 0.87 -4.27 -8.05
C TYR A 254 1.25 -3.74 -6.67
N SER A 255 1.34 -2.42 -6.60
CA SER A 255 1.32 -1.68 -5.35
C SER A 255 0.37 -0.50 -5.45
N ALA A 256 -0.16 -0.06 -4.31
CA ALA A 256 -1.02 1.12 -4.24
C ALA A 256 -0.99 1.71 -2.82
N VAL A 257 -1.56 2.89 -2.66
CA VAL A 257 -1.83 3.48 -1.35
C VAL A 257 -3.33 3.53 -1.11
N TYR A 258 -3.74 3.01 0.04
CA TYR A 258 -5.10 2.93 0.50
C TYR A 258 -5.35 3.97 1.58
N TYR A 259 -6.44 4.72 1.46
CA TYR A 259 -6.89 5.68 2.46
C TYR A 259 -8.26 5.24 2.97
N PHE A 260 -8.39 5.04 4.28
CA PHE A 260 -9.61 4.54 4.91
C PHE A 260 -10.23 5.62 5.79
N TYR A 261 -11.51 5.89 5.55
CA TYR A 261 -12.25 6.95 6.21
C TYR A 261 -13.43 6.41 6.99
N LYS A 262 -13.63 7.01 8.17
CA LYS A 262 -14.81 6.79 9.01
C LYS A 262 -15.66 8.05 9.11
N GLY A 263 -16.91 7.88 9.48
CA GLY A 263 -17.82 8.98 9.82
C GLY A 263 -18.97 8.48 10.68
N ALA A 264 -19.75 9.41 11.23
CA ALA A 264 -20.93 9.10 12.02
C ALA A 264 -21.87 8.13 11.27
N SER A 265 -22.50 7.22 12.01
CA SER A 265 -23.44 6.24 11.48
C SER A 265 -24.55 6.85 10.64
#